data_AF-A0A7Y3LHP1-F1
#
_entry.id   AF-A0A7Y3LHP1-F1
#
_cell.length_a   1.000
_cell.length_b   1.000
_cell.length_c   1.000
_cell.angle_alpha   90.00
_cell.angle_beta   90.00
_cell.angle_gamma   90.00
#
_symmetry.space_group_name_H-M   'P 1'
#
loop_
_entity.id
_entity.type
_entity.pdbx_description
1 polymer ?
#
loop_
_entity_poly.entity_id
_entity_poly.type
_entity_poly.pdbx_seq_one_letter_code
_entity_poly.pdbx_strand_id
1 'polypeptide(L)'
;MIGFTFSFNANNVNPGINHAQLGIPKVSQNPLPKGGIPTTTTTEPPATTTTIPAPTEPGGGYFIIPGRMIVAFYGAPGGGNLGILGQETPKDMWPKLMAQIEPYQQSNTEVLPAYELITFIAQGSPQPDGTYSSRLPDAVIQQYLNVVRKHHGLLILDIQPGRGSFLSDAKTLTPFLTQPDVALALDPEWNVNTTQVPGQVIGTATADQINQVSAWLEQLVVTNHLPQKLLLIHQFKNSMIQDKAEVAAQPDLAIVFNMD
;
A
#
# COMPACT_ATOMS: atom_id res chain seq x y z
N MET A 1 -21.68 6.76 -17.03
CA MET A 1 -20.89 5.91 -16.14
C MET A 1 -19.46 6.42 -16.19
N ILE A 2 -19.03 7.07 -15.11
CA ILE A 2 -17.73 7.71 -15.01
C ILE A 2 -16.81 6.63 -14.44
N GLY A 3 -15.99 6.02 -15.29
CA GLY A 3 -14.85 5.24 -14.81
C GLY A 3 -13.81 6.26 -14.36
N PHE A 4 -13.58 6.37 -13.07
CA PHE A 4 -12.61 7.32 -12.55
C PHE A 4 -11.20 6.77 -12.81
N THR A 5 -10.38 7.60 -13.45
CA THR A 5 -8.92 7.44 -13.44
C THR A 5 -8.44 8.38 -12.35
N PHE A 6 -7.84 7.83 -11.30
CA PHE A 6 -7.23 8.64 -10.26
C PHE A 6 -5.76 8.87 -10.58
N SER A 7 -5.34 10.11 -10.40
CA SER A 7 -3.95 10.53 -10.48
C SER A 7 -3.68 11.36 -9.24
N PHE A 8 -2.74 10.94 -8.42
CA PHE A 8 -2.37 11.68 -7.22
C PHE A 8 -0.89 12.04 -7.25
N ASN A 9 -0.62 13.29 -6.86
CA ASN A 9 0.71 13.85 -6.68
C ASN A 9 0.95 14.03 -5.17
N ALA A 10 2.05 13.50 -4.66
CA ALA A 10 2.37 13.32 -3.23
C ALA A 10 2.60 14.61 -2.41
N ASN A 11 2.06 15.76 -2.83
CA ASN A 11 2.17 16.99 -2.04
C ASN A 11 1.29 16.99 -0.76
N ASN A 12 0.46 15.96 -0.55
CA ASN A 12 -0.42 15.78 0.62
C ASN A 12 0.06 14.68 1.59
N VAL A 13 1.37 14.41 1.66
CA VAL A 13 1.96 13.52 2.67
C VAL A 13 1.98 14.23 4.03
N ASN A 14 1.60 13.54 5.11
CA ASN A 14 1.70 14.08 6.48
C ASN A 14 3.19 14.36 6.82
N PRO A 15 3.62 15.62 7.04
CA PRO A 15 5.03 16.00 7.05
C PRO A 15 5.79 15.67 8.37
N GLY A 16 5.31 14.71 9.16
CA GLY A 16 5.75 14.52 10.55
C GLY A 16 6.99 13.66 10.75
N ILE A 17 8.16 13.98 10.16
CA ILE A 17 9.46 13.44 10.64
C ILE A 17 10.54 14.52 10.63
N ASN A 18 10.90 15.02 11.82
CA ASN A 18 12.19 15.68 12.07
C ASN A 18 13.22 14.59 12.43
N HIS A 19 14.28 14.45 11.62
CA HIS A 19 15.38 13.56 11.92
C HIS A 19 16.18 14.11 13.12
N ALA A 20 15.95 13.55 14.31
CA ALA A 20 16.78 13.79 15.47
C ALA A 20 18.13 13.06 15.33
N GLN A 21 19.20 13.83 15.43
CA GLN A 21 20.59 13.44 15.26
C GLN A 21 21.06 12.59 16.46
N LEU A 22 21.33 11.30 16.22
CA LEU A 22 21.90 10.39 17.22
C LEU A 22 23.41 10.66 17.39
N GLY A 23 23.78 11.16 18.57
CA GLY A 23 25.16 11.40 18.97
C GLY A 23 25.94 10.10 19.24
N ILE A 24 27.17 10.07 18.76
CA ILE A 24 28.13 8.97 18.97
C ILE A 24 28.80 9.15 20.34
N PRO A 25 28.80 8.16 21.25
CA PRO A 25 29.57 8.24 22.48
C PRO A 25 31.06 7.96 22.23
N LYS A 26 31.89 8.81 22.85
CA LYS A 26 33.36 8.86 22.78
C LYS A 26 33.97 7.67 23.54
N VAL A 27 34.72 6.80 22.88
CA VAL A 27 35.48 5.72 23.52
C VAL A 27 36.75 6.27 24.18
N SER A 28 36.93 5.93 25.46
CA SER A 28 38.11 6.26 26.28
C SER A 28 39.29 5.37 25.90
N GLN A 29 40.46 5.98 25.69
CA GLN A 29 41.72 5.27 25.43
C GLN A 29 42.48 5.05 26.74
N ASN A 30 42.73 3.80 27.09
CA ASN A 30 43.82 3.41 28.00
C ASN A 30 44.79 2.47 27.26
N PRO A 31 46.11 2.60 27.44
CA PRO A 31 47.10 1.81 26.71
C PRO A 31 47.32 0.40 27.30
N LEU A 32 47.57 -0.57 26.41
CA LEU A 32 47.89 -1.97 26.70
C LEU A 32 49.33 -2.17 27.24
N PRO A 33 49.59 -3.17 28.11
CA PRO A 33 50.95 -3.60 28.42
C PRO A 33 51.49 -4.61 27.40
N LYS A 34 52.82 -4.55 27.20
CA LYS A 34 53.63 -5.37 26.28
C LYS A 34 53.81 -6.81 26.78
N GLY A 35 53.64 -7.79 25.90
CA GLY A 35 54.05 -9.19 26.07
C GLY A 35 53.83 -9.97 24.78
N GLY A 36 54.87 -10.63 24.26
CA GLY A 36 54.91 -11.11 22.87
C GLY A 36 54.71 -12.61 22.64
N ILE A 37 54.47 -12.90 21.34
CA ILE A 37 54.72 -14.12 20.52
C ILE A 37 53.72 -15.29 20.72
N PRO A 38 53.29 -16.06 19.69
CA PRO A 38 53.75 -16.15 18.29
C PRO A 38 52.70 -15.87 17.20
N THR A 39 53.23 -15.53 16.01
CA THR A 39 52.52 -15.45 14.73
C THR A 39 52.12 -16.85 14.25
N THR A 40 50.84 -17.18 14.34
CA THR A 40 50.22 -18.24 13.54
C THR A 40 49.35 -17.57 12.48
N THR A 41 49.82 -17.57 11.24
CA THR A 41 49.05 -17.13 10.08
C THR A 41 47.99 -18.19 9.80
N THR A 42 46.80 -18.03 10.38
CA THR A 42 45.59 -18.70 9.90
C THR A 42 44.95 -17.78 8.86
N THR A 43 45.19 -18.07 7.58
CA THR A 43 44.41 -17.48 6.48
C THR A 43 43.00 -18.06 6.54
N GLU A 44 42.09 -17.35 7.20
CA GLU A 44 40.65 -17.55 7.06
C GLU A 44 40.23 -17.06 5.66
N PRO A 45 39.56 -17.90 4.84
CA PRO A 45 39.01 -17.43 3.57
C PRO A 45 37.98 -16.34 3.83
N PRO A 46 37.90 -15.28 3.01
CA PRO A 46 36.87 -14.25 3.20
C PRO A 46 35.49 -14.90 3.10
N ALA A 47 34.70 -14.75 4.16
CA ALA A 47 33.31 -15.15 4.16
C ALA A 47 32.58 -14.34 3.07
N THR A 48 32.25 -14.99 1.96
CA THR A 48 31.39 -14.43 0.93
C THR A 48 30.00 -14.26 1.54
N THR A 49 29.71 -13.08 2.08
CA THR A 49 28.35 -12.71 2.47
C THR A 49 27.58 -12.51 1.18
N THR A 50 26.89 -13.54 0.71
CA THR A 50 25.91 -13.41 -0.36
C THR A 50 24.76 -12.58 0.20
N THR A 51 24.87 -11.25 0.14
CA THR A 51 23.77 -10.34 0.47
C THR A 51 22.68 -10.58 -0.57
N ILE A 52 21.58 -11.22 -0.16
CA ILE A 52 20.35 -11.24 -0.95
C ILE A 52 19.95 -9.76 -1.14
N PRO A 53 19.84 -9.25 -2.38
CA PRO A 53 19.40 -7.88 -2.58
C PRO A 53 18.00 -7.74 -1.99
N ALA A 54 17.79 -6.70 -1.19
CA ALA A 54 16.47 -6.46 -0.60
C ALA A 54 15.44 -6.24 -1.72
N PRO A 55 14.18 -6.68 -1.53
CA PRO A 55 13.12 -6.46 -2.50
C PRO A 55 12.95 -4.96 -2.79
N THR A 56 12.72 -4.62 -4.05
CA THR A 56 12.43 -3.24 -4.48
C THR A 56 11.00 -3.13 -4.98
N GLU A 57 10.43 -1.93 -4.90
CA GLU A 57 9.19 -1.60 -5.61
C GLU A 57 9.33 -1.83 -7.12
N PRO A 58 8.21 -1.97 -7.85
CA PRO A 58 8.24 -1.83 -9.30
C PRO A 58 8.99 -0.56 -9.72
N GLY A 59 9.91 -0.68 -10.68
CA GLY A 59 10.81 0.42 -11.07
C GLY A 59 12.07 0.57 -10.19
N GLY A 60 12.39 -0.38 -9.30
CA GLY A 60 13.73 -0.54 -8.71
C GLY A 60 14.06 0.36 -7.51
N GLY A 61 13.08 1.05 -6.94
CA GLY A 61 13.25 1.94 -5.77
C GLY A 61 12.83 1.30 -4.45
N TYR A 62 13.19 1.95 -3.33
CA TYR A 62 12.70 1.61 -1.98
C TYR A 62 11.55 2.50 -1.51
N PHE A 63 11.28 3.59 -2.24
CA PHE A 63 10.22 4.55 -1.94
C PHE A 63 9.25 4.59 -3.10
N ILE A 64 7.96 4.51 -2.79
CA ILE A 64 6.91 4.62 -3.80
C ILE A 64 6.60 6.09 -4.11
N ILE A 65 6.80 6.98 -3.13
CA ILE A 65 6.71 8.45 -3.22
C ILE A 65 7.72 9.08 -2.23
N PRO A 66 8.16 10.34 -2.40
CA PRO A 66 7.82 11.31 -3.47
C PRO A 66 8.54 11.03 -4.80
N GLY A 67 8.17 11.76 -5.86
CA GLY A 67 8.84 11.72 -7.17
C GLY A 67 8.19 10.82 -8.22
N ARG A 68 7.15 10.08 -7.83
CA ARG A 68 6.33 9.27 -8.73
C ARG A 68 4.88 9.72 -8.68
N MET A 69 4.18 9.56 -9.80
CA MET A 69 2.75 9.72 -9.93
C MET A 69 2.14 8.37 -10.21
N ILE A 70 1.21 7.94 -9.37
CA ILE A 70 0.49 6.69 -9.58
C ILE A 70 -0.76 7.01 -10.39
N VAL A 71 -0.97 6.25 -11.46
CA VAL A 71 -2.18 6.32 -12.28
C VAL A 71 -2.80 4.93 -12.29
N ALA A 72 -4.01 4.84 -11.75
CA ALA A 72 -4.69 3.58 -11.54
C ALA A 72 -5.97 3.46 -12.35
N PHE A 73 -6.25 2.24 -12.81
CA PHE A 73 -7.62 1.83 -13.10
C PHE A 73 -8.22 1.18 -11.86
N TYR A 74 -9.39 1.68 -11.47
CA TYR A 74 -10.13 1.25 -10.29
C TYR A 74 -11.24 0.25 -10.65
N GLY A 75 -11.45 -0.74 -9.79
CA GLY A 75 -12.70 -1.49 -9.73
C GLY A 75 -12.59 -2.97 -9.39
N ALA A 76 -13.65 -3.74 -9.64
CA ALA A 76 -13.68 -5.18 -9.45
C ALA A 76 -14.36 -5.94 -10.60
N PRO A 77 -14.06 -7.25 -10.77
CA PRO A 77 -14.82 -8.13 -11.66
C PRO A 77 -16.33 -8.10 -11.35
N GLY A 78 -17.14 -8.30 -12.38
CA GLY A 78 -18.62 -8.29 -12.25
C GLY A 78 -19.32 -7.26 -13.13
N GLY A 79 -18.59 -6.60 -14.04
CA GLY A 79 -19.11 -5.59 -14.97
C GLY A 79 -18.72 -4.17 -14.60
N GLY A 80 -19.00 -3.21 -15.48
CA GLY A 80 -18.53 -1.82 -15.35
C GLY A 80 -19.13 -1.01 -14.20
N ASN A 81 -20.12 -1.54 -13.48
CA ASN A 81 -20.76 -0.84 -12.36
C ASN A 81 -19.84 -0.72 -11.13
N LEU A 82 -18.85 -1.60 -11.02
CA LEU A 82 -17.85 -1.59 -9.95
C LEU A 82 -16.53 -0.96 -10.40
N GLY A 83 -16.52 -0.19 -11.48
CA GLY A 83 -15.32 0.45 -12.03
C GLY A 83 -14.84 -0.15 -13.35
N ILE A 84 -13.83 0.48 -13.94
CA ILE A 84 -13.37 0.17 -15.30
C ILE A 84 -12.68 -1.19 -15.36
N LEU A 85 -12.05 -1.64 -14.27
CA LEU A 85 -11.42 -2.97 -14.20
C LEU A 85 -12.41 -4.12 -14.45
N GLY A 86 -13.70 -3.92 -14.13
CA GLY A 86 -14.73 -4.94 -14.32
C GLY A 86 -15.27 -5.08 -15.74
N GLN A 87 -14.84 -4.22 -16.68
CA GLN A 87 -15.40 -4.19 -18.04
C GLN A 87 -14.83 -5.27 -18.96
N GLU A 88 -13.57 -5.66 -18.77
CA GLU A 88 -12.88 -6.68 -19.55
C GLU A 88 -11.97 -7.54 -18.67
N THR A 89 -11.21 -8.46 -19.27
CA THR A 89 -10.26 -9.27 -18.50
C THR A 89 -9.12 -8.41 -17.96
N PRO A 90 -8.46 -8.80 -16.86
CA PRO A 90 -7.32 -8.05 -16.31
C PRO A 90 -6.23 -7.82 -17.37
N LYS A 91 -6.01 -8.78 -18.28
CA LYS A 91 -5.02 -8.67 -19.34
C LYS A 91 -5.41 -7.63 -20.40
N ASP A 92 -6.68 -7.58 -20.78
CA ASP A 92 -7.18 -6.69 -21.83
C ASP A 92 -7.33 -5.25 -21.33
N MET A 93 -7.49 -5.07 -20.01
CA MET A 93 -7.48 -3.76 -19.37
C MET A 93 -6.10 -3.08 -19.37
N TRP A 94 -5.00 -3.84 -19.50
CA TRP A 94 -3.64 -3.27 -19.34
C TRP A 94 -3.25 -2.30 -20.47
N PRO A 95 -3.40 -2.66 -21.77
CA PRO A 95 -3.16 -1.71 -22.85
C PRO A 95 -4.01 -0.44 -22.75
N LYS A 96 -5.23 -0.53 -22.21
CA LYS A 96 -6.12 0.62 -22.00
C LYS A 96 -5.62 1.54 -20.90
N LEU A 97 -5.11 0.97 -19.80
CA LEU A 97 -4.45 1.75 -18.75
C LEU A 97 -3.25 2.51 -19.33
N MET A 98 -2.43 1.83 -20.15
CA MET A 98 -1.27 2.47 -20.77
C MET A 98 -1.65 3.61 -21.72
N ALA A 99 -2.74 3.47 -22.48
CA ALA A 99 -3.27 4.56 -23.30
C ALA A 99 -3.76 5.75 -22.45
N GLN A 100 -4.41 5.47 -21.31
CA GLN A 100 -4.84 6.51 -20.38
C GLN A 100 -3.65 7.23 -19.72
N ILE A 101 -2.52 6.55 -19.57
CA ILE A 101 -1.29 7.10 -18.97
C ILE A 101 -0.53 8.04 -19.92
N GLU A 102 -0.68 7.89 -21.24
CA GLU A 102 0.08 8.68 -22.24
C GLU A 102 0.11 10.20 -21.97
N PRO A 103 -1.02 10.87 -21.64
CA PRO A 103 -1.01 12.32 -21.38
C PRO A 103 -0.18 12.70 -20.15
N TYR A 104 -0.05 11.81 -19.17
CA TYR A 104 0.65 12.04 -17.92
C TYR A 104 2.18 11.88 -18.05
N GLN A 105 2.63 11.13 -19.07
CA GLN A 105 4.06 10.93 -19.37
C GLN A 105 4.73 12.18 -19.96
N GLN A 106 3.95 13.20 -20.33
CA GLN A 106 4.48 14.49 -20.78
C GLN A 106 5.05 15.34 -19.64
N SER A 107 4.81 14.94 -18.39
CA SER A 107 5.40 15.57 -17.21
C SER A 107 6.80 15.02 -16.92
N ASN A 108 7.62 15.77 -16.17
CA ASN A 108 8.92 15.28 -15.67
C ASN A 108 8.79 14.28 -14.51
N THR A 109 7.56 13.84 -14.17
CA THR A 109 7.28 12.92 -13.07
C THR A 109 7.19 11.50 -13.61
N GLU A 110 7.91 10.57 -12.98
CA GLU A 110 7.83 9.15 -13.33
C GLU A 110 6.41 8.63 -13.03
N VAL A 111 5.76 8.01 -14.03
CA VAL A 111 4.41 7.46 -13.86
C VAL A 111 4.48 5.97 -13.53
N LEU A 112 3.88 5.56 -12.41
CA LEU A 112 3.74 4.16 -12.01
C LEU A 112 2.31 3.68 -12.34
N PRO A 113 2.13 2.82 -13.35
CA PRO A 113 0.82 2.24 -13.65
C PRO A 113 0.36 1.31 -12.52
N ALA A 114 -0.93 1.39 -12.17
CA ALA A 114 -1.51 0.56 -11.13
C ALA A 114 -2.89 0.00 -11.49
N TYR A 115 -3.22 -1.13 -10.88
CA TYR A 115 -4.61 -1.56 -10.72
C TYR A 115 -5.01 -1.38 -9.27
N GLU A 116 -6.12 -0.69 -9.05
CA GLU A 116 -6.77 -0.58 -7.75
C GLU A 116 -7.99 -1.51 -7.74
N LEU A 117 -7.77 -2.70 -7.19
CA LEU A 117 -8.74 -3.79 -7.21
C LEU A 117 -9.56 -3.76 -5.92
N ILE A 118 -10.88 -3.58 -6.04
CA ILE A 118 -11.80 -3.73 -4.90
C ILE A 118 -11.79 -5.20 -4.47
N THR A 119 -11.10 -5.50 -3.38
CA THR A 119 -10.94 -6.86 -2.85
C THR A 119 -12.04 -7.24 -1.88
N PHE A 120 -12.53 -6.28 -1.11
CA PHE A 120 -13.72 -6.40 -0.29
C PHE A 120 -14.77 -5.47 -0.89
N ILE A 121 -15.83 -6.05 -1.44
CA ILE A 121 -16.85 -5.32 -2.19
C ILE A 121 -18.06 -5.13 -1.28
N ALA A 122 -18.45 -3.89 -1.03
CA ALA A 122 -19.63 -3.59 -0.24
C ALA A 122 -20.91 -4.08 -0.95
N GLN A 123 -21.85 -4.57 -0.15
CA GLN A 123 -23.07 -5.22 -0.60
C GLN A 123 -24.29 -4.48 -0.06
N GLY A 124 -25.37 -4.44 -0.84
CA GLY A 124 -26.66 -3.90 -0.38
C GLY A 124 -27.41 -4.81 0.60
N SER A 125 -26.93 -6.04 0.78
CA SER A 125 -27.54 -7.09 1.60
C SER A 125 -26.51 -7.74 2.52
N PRO A 126 -26.92 -8.23 3.70
CA PRO A 126 -26.02 -8.91 4.63
C PRO A 126 -25.43 -10.16 3.97
N GLN A 127 -24.12 -10.33 4.15
CA GLN A 127 -23.42 -11.57 3.84
C GLN A 127 -23.58 -12.56 5.02
N PRO A 128 -23.17 -13.84 4.89
CA PRO A 128 -23.35 -14.83 5.96
C PRO A 128 -22.77 -14.44 7.33
N ASP A 129 -21.74 -13.58 7.34
CA ASP A 129 -21.10 -13.03 8.54
C ASP A 129 -21.72 -11.70 9.02
N GLY A 130 -22.72 -11.17 8.31
CA GLY A 130 -23.41 -9.93 8.61
C GLY A 130 -22.64 -8.65 8.26
N THR A 131 -21.47 -8.74 7.61
CA THR A 131 -20.60 -7.59 7.33
C THR A 131 -21.09 -6.69 6.21
N TYR A 132 -22.03 -7.13 5.37
CA TYR A 132 -22.38 -6.42 4.13
C TYR A 132 -21.16 -6.19 3.22
N SER A 133 -20.14 -7.04 3.29
CA SER A 133 -19.00 -7.00 2.38
C SER A 133 -18.62 -8.42 1.95
N SER A 134 -18.31 -8.58 0.67
CA SER A 134 -17.89 -9.86 0.11
C SER A 134 -16.46 -9.76 -0.39
N ARG A 135 -15.60 -10.67 0.08
CA ARG A 135 -14.20 -10.75 -0.36
C ARG A 135 -14.07 -11.49 -1.69
N LEU A 136 -13.25 -10.96 -2.60
CA LEU A 136 -12.84 -11.67 -3.81
C LEU A 136 -12.04 -12.94 -3.46
N PRO A 137 -12.18 -14.03 -4.24
CA PRO A 137 -11.33 -15.20 -4.08
C PRO A 137 -9.86 -14.88 -4.38
N ASP A 138 -8.93 -15.51 -3.66
CA ASP A 138 -7.47 -15.33 -3.86
C ASP A 138 -7.04 -15.56 -5.31
N ALA A 139 -7.64 -16.55 -5.98
CA ALA A 139 -7.35 -16.85 -7.38
C ALA A 139 -7.65 -15.66 -8.31
N VAL A 140 -8.67 -14.86 -8.00
CA VAL A 140 -9.01 -13.65 -8.76
C VAL A 140 -7.99 -12.56 -8.48
N ILE A 141 -7.68 -12.29 -7.20
CA ILE A 141 -6.65 -11.30 -6.81
C ILE A 141 -5.31 -11.64 -7.50
N GLN A 142 -4.92 -12.92 -7.51
CA GLN A 142 -3.69 -13.38 -8.15
C GLN A 142 -3.68 -13.14 -9.66
N GLN A 143 -4.82 -13.18 -10.36
CA GLN A 143 -4.87 -12.88 -11.79
C GLN A 143 -4.51 -11.42 -12.08
N TYR A 144 -5.02 -10.48 -11.27
CA TYR A 144 -4.67 -9.06 -11.39
C TYR A 144 -3.21 -8.83 -11.04
N LEU A 145 -2.72 -9.45 -9.95
CA LEU A 145 -1.32 -9.35 -9.54
C LEU A 145 -0.36 -9.84 -10.64
N ASN A 146 -0.68 -10.96 -11.29
CA ASN A 146 0.13 -11.48 -12.38
C ASN A 146 0.24 -10.52 -13.56
N VAL A 147 -0.84 -9.79 -13.87
CA VAL A 147 -0.83 -8.80 -14.97
C VAL A 147 0.04 -7.61 -14.62
N VAL A 148 -0.19 -6.96 -13.47
CA VAL A 148 0.59 -5.77 -13.11
C VAL A 148 2.08 -6.11 -12.98
N ARG A 149 2.40 -7.27 -12.37
CA ARG A 149 3.79 -7.73 -12.19
C ARG A 149 4.51 -7.95 -13.51
N LYS A 150 3.84 -8.55 -14.49
CA LYS A 150 4.40 -8.75 -15.83
C LYS A 150 4.85 -7.44 -16.48
N HIS A 151 4.20 -6.34 -16.12
CA HIS A 151 4.45 -5.02 -16.68
C HIS A 151 5.07 -4.05 -15.67
N HIS A 152 5.63 -4.54 -14.57
CA HIS A 152 6.25 -3.73 -13.52
C HIS A 152 5.33 -2.61 -12.99
N GLY A 153 4.03 -2.91 -12.84
CA GLY A 153 3.05 -2.05 -12.20
C GLY A 153 2.75 -2.44 -10.76
N LEU A 154 1.85 -1.69 -10.14
CA LEU A 154 1.41 -1.87 -8.75
C LEU A 154 0.01 -2.47 -8.68
N LEU A 155 -0.25 -3.37 -7.72
CA LEU A 155 -1.59 -3.76 -7.32
C LEU A 155 -1.95 -3.09 -6.00
N ILE A 156 -2.98 -2.25 -5.99
CA ILE A 156 -3.56 -1.65 -4.79
C ILE A 156 -4.79 -2.47 -4.43
N LEU A 157 -4.81 -3.06 -3.24
CA LEU A 157 -5.95 -3.83 -2.74
C LEU A 157 -6.87 -2.91 -1.98
N ASP A 158 -8.05 -2.65 -2.52
CA ASP A 158 -9.04 -1.77 -1.91
C ASP A 158 -10.01 -2.55 -1.01
N ILE A 159 -10.34 -1.95 0.15
CA ILE A 159 -11.27 -2.51 1.13
C ILE A 159 -12.48 -1.59 1.29
N GLN A 160 -13.65 -2.11 0.89
CA GLN A 160 -14.96 -1.58 1.25
C GLN A 160 -15.56 -2.46 2.36
N PRO A 161 -15.41 -2.09 3.64
CA PRO A 161 -15.63 -3.02 4.74
C PRO A 161 -17.12 -3.27 5.01
N GLY A 162 -18.02 -2.41 4.53
CA GLY A 162 -19.42 -2.44 4.94
C GLY A 162 -19.53 -2.17 6.45
N ARG A 163 -20.07 -3.16 7.18
CA ARG A 163 -20.11 -3.24 8.66
C ARG A 163 -18.95 -4.05 9.25
N GLY A 164 -18.02 -4.51 8.41
CA GLY A 164 -16.80 -5.21 8.79
C GLY A 164 -15.76 -4.29 9.43
N SER A 165 -14.50 -4.69 9.36
CA SER A 165 -13.38 -3.96 9.95
C SER A 165 -12.21 -3.93 8.99
N PHE A 166 -11.75 -2.72 8.64
CA PHE A 166 -10.57 -2.54 7.80
C PHE A 166 -9.38 -3.40 8.25
N LEU A 167 -9.08 -3.43 9.56
CA LEU A 167 -7.95 -4.20 10.08
C LEU A 167 -8.14 -5.70 9.93
N SER A 168 -9.35 -6.20 10.22
CA SER A 168 -9.65 -7.63 10.09
C SER A 168 -9.53 -8.07 8.62
N ASP A 169 -10.10 -7.28 7.72
CA ASP A 169 -10.12 -7.54 6.28
C ASP A 169 -8.69 -7.47 5.71
N ALA A 170 -7.92 -6.44 6.05
CA ALA A 170 -6.52 -6.29 5.64
C ALA A 170 -5.64 -7.45 6.10
N LYS A 171 -5.84 -7.97 7.32
CA LYS A 171 -5.11 -9.15 7.82
C LYS A 171 -5.36 -10.40 6.96
N THR A 172 -6.54 -10.56 6.37
CA THR A 172 -6.81 -11.68 5.44
C THR A 172 -6.07 -11.54 4.10
N LEU A 173 -5.54 -10.36 3.79
CA LEU A 173 -4.78 -10.06 2.57
C LEU A 173 -3.26 -10.16 2.79
N THR A 174 -2.80 -10.57 3.98
CA THR A 174 -1.37 -10.76 4.31
C THR A 174 -0.57 -11.53 3.23
N PRO A 175 -1.08 -12.63 2.63
CA PRO A 175 -0.34 -13.34 1.57
C PRO A 175 -0.02 -12.48 0.32
N PHE A 176 -0.80 -11.43 0.09
CA PHE A 176 -0.56 -10.46 -0.99
C PHE A 176 0.23 -9.25 -0.49
N LEU A 177 -0.12 -8.71 0.69
CA LEU A 177 0.53 -7.52 1.26
C LEU A 177 1.99 -7.74 1.67
N THR A 178 2.42 -9.00 1.81
CA THR A 178 3.83 -9.37 1.96
C THR A 178 4.64 -9.34 0.66
N GLN A 179 4.01 -9.02 -0.47
CA GLN A 179 4.69 -8.84 -1.75
C GLN A 179 5.05 -7.36 -1.97
N PRO A 180 6.19 -7.06 -2.62
CA PRO A 180 6.68 -5.68 -2.74
C PRO A 180 5.77 -4.82 -3.61
N ASP A 181 5.27 -5.37 -4.72
CA ASP A 181 4.41 -4.72 -5.71
C ASP A 181 2.92 -4.68 -5.35
N VAL A 182 2.61 -4.76 -4.04
CA VAL A 182 1.24 -4.75 -3.51
C VAL A 182 1.07 -3.69 -2.43
N ALA A 183 0.09 -2.83 -2.61
CA ALA A 183 -0.32 -1.74 -1.73
C ALA A 183 -1.73 -1.98 -1.17
N LEU A 184 -2.15 -1.14 -0.22
CA LEU A 184 -3.46 -1.20 0.43
C LEU A 184 -4.21 0.12 0.24
N ALA A 185 -5.50 0.05 -0.08
CA ALA A 185 -6.41 1.17 -0.04
C ALA A 185 -7.53 0.91 0.98
N LEU A 186 -7.90 1.95 1.72
CA LEU A 186 -9.08 1.95 2.59
C LEU A 186 -10.12 2.85 1.96
N ASP A 187 -11.35 2.35 1.86
CA ASP A 187 -12.48 3.11 1.34
C ASP A 187 -13.52 3.46 2.42
N PRO A 188 -13.33 4.58 3.15
CA PRO A 188 -14.24 5.06 4.18
C PRO A 188 -15.67 5.24 3.74
N GLU A 189 -15.95 5.49 2.45
CA GLU A 189 -17.32 5.76 2.00
C GLU A 189 -18.25 4.55 2.19
N TRP A 190 -17.67 3.35 2.26
CA TRP A 190 -18.39 2.09 2.48
C TRP A 190 -18.34 1.60 3.92
N ASN A 191 -17.66 2.31 4.83
CA ASN A 191 -17.58 1.95 6.24
C ASN A 191 -18.78 2.51 7.01
N VAL A 192 -19.76 1.64 7.26
CA VAL A 192 -21.05 2.00 7.85
C VAL A 192 -21.25 1.32 9.21
N ASN A 193 -22.09 1.92 10.05
CA ASN A 193 -22.37 1.34 11.36
C ASN A 193 -23.35 0.15 11.29
N THR A 194 -23.59 -0.48 12.43
CA THR A 194 -24.37 -1.72 12.55
C THR A 194 -25.84 -1.62 12.14
N THR A 195 -26.40 -0.42 11.99
CA THR A 195 -27.80 -0.21 11.55
C THR A 195 -27.91 0.29 10.11
N GLN A 196 -26.81 0.73 9.51
CA GLN A 196 -26.76 1.34 8.18
C GLN A 196 -26.48 0.30 7.09
N VAL A 197 -26.90 0.60 5.86
CA VAL A 197 -26.64 -0.24 4.67
C VAL A 197 -25.64 0.50 3.78
N PRO A 198 -24.52 -0.12 3.37
CA PRO A 198 -23.57 0.50 2.44
C PRO A 198 -24.26 0.93 1.14
N GLY A 199 -23.87 2.07 0.59
CA GLY A 199 -24.48 2.66 -0.62
C GLY A 199 -25.80 3.40 -0.40
N GLN A 200 -26.42 3.30 0.78
CA GLN A 200 -27.58 4.16 1.16
C GLN A 200 -27.15 5.40 1.94
N VAL A 201 -25.98 5.34 2.57
CA VAL A 201 -25.34 6.44 3.29
C VAL A 201 -23.87 6.49 2.88
N ILE A 202 -23.25 7.65 3.08
CA ILE A 202 -21.79 7.77 2.96
C ILE A 202 -21.21 7.44 4.33
N GLY A 203 -20.35 6.42 4.35
CA GLY A 203 -19.59 5.98 5.51
C GLY A 203 -18.50 6.94 5.94
N THR A 204 -17.79 6.57 6.99
CA THR A 204 -16.67 7.33 7.53
C THR A 204 -15.63 6.41 8.17
N ALA A 205 -14.38 6.84 8.25
CA ALA A 205 -13.34 6.22 9.07
C ALA A 205 -12.84 7.22 10.12
N THR A 206 -12.48 6.73 11.31
CA THR A 206 -11.77 7.54 12.31
C THR A 206 -10.26 7.44 12.11
N ALA A 207 -9.52 8.42 12.60
CA ALA A 207 -8.06 8.34 12.65
C ALA A 207 -7.58 7.09 13.41
N ASP A 208 -8.28 6.67 14.47
CA ASP A 208 -7.97 5.44 15.20
C ASP A 208 -8.08 4.19 14.32
N GLN A 209 -9.16 4.05 13.54
CA GLN A 209 -9.31 2.94 12.61
C GLN A 209 -8.18 2.90 11.56
N ILE A 210 -7.80 4.07 11.03
CA ILE A 210 -6.69 4.19 10.07
C ILE A 210 -5.36 3.85 10.74
N ASN A 211 -5.13 4.35 11.96
CA ASN A 211 -3.90 4.12 12.71
C ASN A 211 -3.72 2.66 13.11
N GLN A 212 -4.81 1.94 13.43
CA GLN A 212 -4.77 0.50 13.68
C GLN A 212 -4.30 -0.27 12.44
N VAL A 213 -4.79 0.10 11.25
CA VAL A 213 -4.35 -0.50 9.99
C VAL A 213 -2.91 -0.11 9.66
N SER A 214 -2.56 1.18 9.77
CA SER A 214 -1.23 1.68 9.42
C SER A 214 -0.14 1.10 10.33
N ALA A 215 -0.40 1.02 11.64
CA ALA A 215 0.55 0.40 12.58
C ALA A 215 0.75 -1.09 12.31
N TRP A 216 -0.32 -1.81 11.94
CA TRP A 216 -0.22 -3.22 11.57
C TRP A 216 0.53 -3.41 10.24
N LEU A 217 0.26 -2.57 9.24
CA LEU A 217 0.92 -2.64 7.94
C LEU A 217 2.42 -2.28 8.04
N GLU A 218 2.78 -1.30 8.87
CA GLU A 218 4.16 -0.95 9.20
C GLU A 218 4.91 -2.16 9.79
N GLN A 219 4.30 -2.83 10.78
CA GLN A 219 4.89 -4.04 11.37
C GLN A 219 5.10 -5.14 10.31
N LEU A 220 4.17 -5.28 9.37
CA LEU A 220 4.29 -6.23 8.27
C LEU A 220 5.48 -5.88 7.36
N VAL A 221 5.65 -4.59 7.02
CA VAL A 221 6.75 -4.09 6.20
C VAL A 221 8.11 -4.34 6.88
N VAL A 222 8.24 -3.93 8.14
CA VAL A 222 9.48 -4.12 8.93
C VAL A 222 9.82 -5.61 9.08
N THR A 223 8.85 -6.43 9.45
CA THR A 223 9.06 -7.87 9.71
C THR A 223 9.50 -8.63 8.47
N ASN A 224 9.01 -8.24 7.29
CA ASN A 224 9.28 -8.93 6.02
C ASN A 224 10.35 -8.22 5.18
N HIS A 225 11.00 -7.17 5.72
CA HIS A 225 12.00 -6.37 5.01
C HIS A 225 11.50 -5.87 3.65
N LEU A 226 10.26 -5.38 3.62
CA LEU A 226 9.63 -4.88 2.39
C LEU A 226 10.08 -3.44 2.11
N PRO A 227 10.03 -3.02 0.84
CA PRO A 227 10.08 -1.60 0.50
C PRO A 227 8.90 -0.81 1.09
N GLN A 228 9.00 0.53 1.03
CA GLN A 228 7.96 1.43 1.53
C GLN A 228 6.62 1.13 0.87
N LYS A 229 5.60 0.84 1.67
CA LYS A 229 4.30 0.43 1.15
C LYS A 229 3.32 1.59 1.11
N LEU A 230 2.58 1.71 0.01
CA LEU A 230 1.49 2.68 -0.10
C LEU A 230 0.28 2.22 0.74
N LEU A 231 -0.22 3.15 1.56
CA LEU A 231 -1.53 3.11 2.19
C LEU A 231 -2.36 4.28 1.66
N LEU A 232 -3.25 4.00 0.71
CA LEU A 232 -4.17 4.98 0.14
C LEU A 232 -5.45 5.05 0.97
N ILE A 233 -5.94 6.26 1.21
CA ILE A 233 -7.19 6.52 1.92
C ILE A 233 -8.09 7.33 1.00
N HIS A 234 -9.20 6.73 0.55
CA HIS A 234 -10.20 7.42 -0.27
C HIS A 234 -10.92 8.50 0.54
N GLN A 235 -11.10 9.67 -0.06
CA GLN A 235 -11.78 10.80 0.57
C GLN A 235 -12.24 11.83 -0.45
N PHE A 236 -13.53 11.95 -0.75
CA PHE A 236 -14.05 13.09 -1.55
C PHE A 236 -14.74 14.17 -0.70
N LYS A 237 -14.90 13.93 0.61
CA LYS A 237 -15.43 14.89 1.59
C LYS A 237 -14.57 14.92 2.84
N ASN A 238 -14.30 16.11 3.38
CA ASN A 238 -13.57 16.28 4.64
C ASN A 238 -14.17 15.46 5.80
N SER A 239 -15.51 15.35 5.85
CA SER A 239 -16.23 14.63 6.90
C SER A 239 -16.07 13.11 6.86
N MET A 240 -15.51 12.52 5.80
CA MET A 240 -15.30 11.07 5.71
C MET A 240 -14.23 10.57 6.66
N ILE A 241 -13.26 11.43 7.03
CA ILE A 241 -12.19 11.09 7.94
C ILE A 241 -12.38 11.90 9.22
N GLN A 242 -12.88 11.23 10.26
CA GLN A 242 -13.03 11.82 11.58
C GLN A 242 -11.65 11.93 12.24
N ASP A 243 -11.39 13.07 12.88
CA ASP A 243 -10.13 13.35 13.58
C ASP A 243 -8.89 13.22 12.69
N LYS A 244 -9.00 13.56 11.39
CA LYS A 244 -7.95 13.38 10.38
C LYS A 244 -6.54 13.87 10.80
N ALA A 245 -6.47 14.94 11.60
CA ALA A 245 -5.20 15.48 12.09
C ALA A 245 -4.44 14.51 13.03
N GLU A 246 -5.12 13.51 13.57
CA GLU A 246 -4.57 12.47 14.46
C GLU A 246 -4.09 11.23 13.70
N VAL A 247 -4.19 11.20 12.36
CA VAL A 247 -3.62 10.10 11.56
C VAL A 247 -2.10 10.16 11.67
N ALA A 248 -1.53 9.13 12.31
CA ALA A 248 -0.12 9.03 12.58
C ALA A 248 0.65 8.62 11.32
N ALA A 249 1.77 9.30 11.07
CA ALA A 249 2.72 8.87 10.07
C ALA A 249 3.39 7.54 10.50
N GLN A 250 3.73 6.70 9.53
CA GLN A 250 4.52 5.50 9.73
C GLN A 250 5.79 5.60 8.86
N PRO A 251 7.00 5.36 9.42
CA PRO A 251 8.25 5.53 8.69
C PRO A 251 8.34 4.76 7.37
N ASP A 252 7.87 3.51 7.35
CA ASP A 252 7.96 2.64 6.18
C ASP A 252 6.65 2.60 5.36
N LEU A 253 5.69 3.50 5.63
CA LEU A 253 4.50 3.69 4.80
C LEU A 253 4.47 5.05 4.11
N ALA A 254 3.94 5.02 2.89
CA ALA A 254 3.46 6.19 2.18
C ALA A 254 1.94 6.31 2.41
N ILE A 255 1.50 7.14 3.37
CA ILE A 255 0.08 7.39 3.60
C ILE A 255 -0.39 8.54 2.70
N VAL A 256 -1.35 8.28 1.82
CA VAL A 256 -1.88 9.24 0.84
C VAL A 256 -3.39 9.34 0.96
N PHE A 257 -3.92 10.56 1.04
CA PHE A 257 -5.35 10.81 0.91
C PHE A 257 -5.69 11.12 -0.55
N ASN A 258 -6.47 10.26 -1.20
CA ASN A 258 -6.92 10.44 -2.57
C ASN A 258 -8.25 11.20 -2.59
N MET A 259 -8.27 12.38 -3.23
CA MET A 259 -9.53 13.08 -3.48
C MET A 259 -10.15 12.55 -4.77
N ASP A 260 -11.21 11.75 -4.61
CA ASP A 260 -11.93 11.12 -5.71
C ASP A 260 -12.91 12.08 -6.42
#